data_AF-A0A1V1V8E2-F1
#
_entry.id   AF-A0A1V1V8E2-F1
#
_cell.length_a   1.000
_cell.length_b   1.000
_cell.length_c   1.000
_cell.angle_alpha   90.00
_cell.angle_beta   90.00
_cell.angle_gamma   90.00
#
_symmetry.space_group_name_H-M   'P 1'
#
loop_
_entity.id
_entity.type
_entity.pdbx_description
1 polymer ?
#
loop_
_entity_poly.entity_id
_entity_poly.type
_entity_poly.pdbx_seq_one_letter_code
_entity_poly.pdbx_strand_id
1 'polypeptide(L)'
;MKSRKSVLITDLDNTLFDWFDMWYASNLAMYTKVSEISGVDLEILLPEVKAVHQKHGTAEYAFVLESLPSLQSKYGDRDSINGALDEAIYAFRSSRKKHLKLYPSVQATLSTLKEKGVLIVAYTESKSYYTSFRLKKLGLDAYIDFLFSSEDHSLPEEVGKGTVIDLSQTQQYFTPKGEIKPNPKLLLDIIERVGAKVDDCVYIGDSEMKDIEMAQQAGVTDVFAKYGTSHFDTNKDGYELLRAVTHWTDEDVERERKIKESYHHIPPSHTVNEFSELLGIFDFKSFKEV
;
A
#
# COMPACT_ATOMS: atom_id res chain seq x y z
N MET A 1 8.29 -29.08 15.83
CA MET A 1 8.58 -27.96 16.76
C MET A 1 8.48 -26.69 15.92
N LYS A 2 7.80 -25.62 16.39
CA LYS A 2 7.67 -24.38 15.61
C LYS A 2 9.06 -23.78 15.35
N SER A 3 9.29 -23.25 14.16
CA SER A 3 10.54 -22.53 13.88
C SER A 3 10.57 -21.24 14.71
N ARG A 4 11.76 -20.91 15.24
CA ARG A 4 11.95 -19.70 16.04
C ARG A 4 12.19 -18.52 15.13
N LYS A 5 11.45 -17.43 15.35
CA LYS A 5 11.55 -16.20 14.56
C LYS A 5 11.65 -14.99 15.49
N SER A 6 12.39 -13.96 15.09
CA SER A 6 12.50 -12.71 15.84
C SER A 6 12.25 -11.46 15.02
N VAL A 7 12.05 -11.61 13.71
CA VAL A 7 11.74 -10.51 12.79
C VAL A 7 10.51 -10.87 11.97
N LEU A 8 9.52 -9.99 11.99
CA LEU A 8 8.41 -10.01 11.05
C LEU A 8 8.64 -8.92 10.00
N ILE A 9 8.71 -9.32 8.74
CA ILE A 9 8.66 -8.41 7.60
C ILE A 9 7.26 -8.55 7.00
N THR A 10 6.55 -7.44 6.84
CA THR A 10 5.16 -7.43 6.39
C THR A 10 4.99 -6.49 5.22
N ASP A 11 4.27 -6.93 4.20
CA ASP A 11 3.58 -6.03 3.30
C ASP A 11 2.49 -5.23 4.07
N LEU A 12 1.95 -4.18 3.45
CA LEU A 12 0.92 -3.32 4.04
C LEU A 12 -0.43 -3.45 3.35
N ASP A 13 -0.48 -3.17 2.04
CA ASP A 13 -1.73 -3.00 1.30
C ASP A 13 -2.34 -4.37 1.02
N ASN A 14 -3.55 -4.62 1.49
CA ASN A 14 -4.22 -5.93 1.51
C ASN A 14 -3.54 -6.99 2.41
N THR A 15 -2.52 -6.61 3.17
CA THR A 15 -1.91 -7.47 4.20
C THR A 15 -2.30 -7.03 5.61
N LEU A 16 -2.06 -5.76 5.98
CA LEU A 16 -2.45 -5.22 7.30
C LEU A 16 -3.83 -4.55 7.28
N PHE A 17 -4.23 -3.99 6.13
CA PHE A 17 -5.51 -3.33 5.93
C PHE A 17 -5.98 -3.48 4.48
N ASP A 18 -7.28 -3.35 4.28
CA ASP A 18 -7.90 -3.44 2.96
C ASP A 18 -7.70 -2.12 2.20
N TRP A 19 -6.66 -2.07 1.36
CA TRP A 19 -6.39 -0.90 0.54
C TRP A 19 -7.43 -0.76 -0.56
N PHE A 20 -7.82 -1.87 -1.20
CA PHE A 20 -8.68 -1.83 -2.36
C PHE A 20 -10.10 -1.36 -2.03
N ASP A 21 -10.72 -1.85 -0.96
CA ASP A 21 -12.05 -1.38 -0.52
C ASP A 21 -12.01 0.11 -0.18
N MET A 22 -10.99 0.53 0.58
CA MET A 22 -10.78 1.92 0.95
C MET A 22 -10.57 2.83 -0.28
N TRP A 23 -9.73 2.40 -1.22
CA TRP A 23 -9.46 3.12 -2.46
C TRP A 23 -10.72 3.23 -3.31
N TYR A 24 -11.42 2.12 -3.55
CA TYR A 24 -12.61 2.08 -4.39
C TYR A 24 -13.74 2.94 -3.80
N ALA A 25 -14.10 2.69 -2.54
CA ALA A 25 -15.22 3.36 -1.91
C ALA A 25 -14.99 4.87 -1.78
N SER A 26 -13.74 5.31 -1.60
CA SER A 26 -13.42 6.75 -1.51
C SER A 26 -13.40 7.42 -2.88
N ASN A 27 -12.75 6.83 -3.88
CA ASN A 27 -12.66 7.40 -5.22
C ASN A 27 -14.01 7.40 -5.94
N LEU A 28 -14.82 6.34 -5.83
CA LEU A 28 -16.16 6.31 -6.40
C LEU A 28 -17.03 7.43 -5.81
N ALA A 29 -16.99 7.62 -4.49
CA ALA A 29 -17.73 8.69 -3.82
C ALA A 29 -17.29 10.07 -4.31
N MET A 30 -15.99 10.28 -4.53
CA MET A 30 -15.44 11.51 -5.06
C MET A 30 -15.90 11.75 -6.50
N TYR A 31 -15.60 10.83 -7.43
CA TYR A 31 -15.85 11.02 -8.85
C TYR A 31 -17.35 11.20 -9.16
N THR A 32 -18.21 10.46 -8.46
CA THR A 32 -19.68 10.62 -8.60
C THR A 32 -20.12 12.03 -8.22
N LYS A 33 -19.62 12.57 -7.10
CA LYS A 33 -19.93 13.94 -6.68
C LYS A 33 -19.30 15.00 -7.57
N VAL A 34 -18.07 14.78 -8.06
CA VAL A 34 -17.44 15.68 -9.02
C VAL A 34 -18.28 15.77 -10.28
N SER A 35 -18.72 14.63 -10.84
CA SER A 35 -19.56 14.61 -12.03
C SER A 35 -20.89 15.33 -11.81
N GLU A 36 -21.55 15.10 -10.67
CA GLU A 36 -22.81 15.77 -10.33
C GLU A 36 -22.66 17.30 -10.19
N ILE A 37 -21.64 17.77 -9.47
CA ILE A 37 -21.45 19.19 -9.19
C ILE A 37 -20.95 19.93 -10.43
N SER A 38 -20.00 19.32 -11.15
CA SER A 38 -19.40 19.94 -12.33
C SER A 38 -20.24 19.76 -13.59
N GLY A 39 -21.18 18.81 -13.63
CA GLY A 39 -21.88 18.42 -14.85
C GLY A 39 -20.96 17.84 -15.94
N VAL A 40 -19.72 17.46 -15.59
CA VAL A 40 -18.80 16.78 -16.50
C VAL A 40 -19.01 15.28 -16.37
N ASP A 41 -19.26 14.59 -17.47
CA ASP A 41 -19.51 13.15 -17.45
C ASP A 41 -18.28 12.35 -17.01
N LEU A 42 -18.51 11.22 -16.33
CA LEU A 42 -17.46 10.30 -15.93
C LEU A 42 -16.64 9.78 -17.12
N GLU A 43 -17.24 9.68 -18.31
CA GLU A 43 -16.55 9.30 -19.54
C GLU A 43 -15.45 10.29 -19.95
N ILE A 44 -15.53 11.54 -19.48
CA ILE A 44 -14.49 12.56 -19.67
C ILE A 44 -13.55 12.58 -18.45
N LEU A 45 -14.10 12.55 -17.23
CA LEU A 45 -13.30 12.67 -16.01
C LEU A 45 -12.33 11.50 -15.83
N LEU A 46 -12.75 10.25 -16.03
CA LEU A 46 -11.92 9.09 -15.73
C LEU A 46 -10.66 9.01 -16.63
N PRO A 47 -10.73 9.26 -17.96
CA PRO A 47 -9.53 9.37 -18.79
C PRO A 47 -8.58 10.50 -18.37
N GLU A 48 -9.10 11.66 -17.95
CA GLU A 48 -8.26 12.76 -17.44
C GLU A 48 -7.56 12.36 -16.13
N VAL A 49 -8.29 11.75 -15.21
CA VAL A 49 -7.74 11.18 -13.97
C VAL A 49 -6.65 10.16 -14.28
N LYS A 50 -6.88 9.27 -15.24
CA LYS A 50 -5.90 8.27 -15.69
C LYS A 50 -4.61 8.92 -16.15
N ALA A 51 -4.70 9.97 -16.98
CA ALA A 51 -3.53 10.69 -17.48
C ALA A 51 -2.72 11.34 -16.33
N VAL A 52 -3.41 11.91 -15.33
CA VAL A 52 -2.78 12.45 -14.12
C VAL A 52 -2.12 11.34 -13.31
N HIS A 53 -2.81 10.24 -13.08
CA HIS A 53 -2.27 9.09 -12.34
C HIS A 53 -1.05 8.48 -13.03
N GLN A 54 -1.04 8.32 -14.36
CA GLN A 54 0.12 7.85 -15.12
C GLN A 54 1.31 8.83 -15.03
N LYS A 55 1.06 10.14 -15.17
CA LYS A 55 2.09 11.17 -15.00
C LYS A 55 2.74 11.11 -13.62
N HIS A 56 1.95 10.86 -12.58
CA HIS A 56 2.43 10.80 -11.21
C HIS A 56 2.74 9.37 -10.74
N GLY A 57 2.57 8.31 -11.54
CA GLY A 57 2.86 6.94 -11.10
C GLY A 57 2.17 6.53 -9.79
N THR A 58 0.94 7.00 -9.55
CA THR A 58 0.11 6.62 -8.40
C THR A 58 -1.38 6.78 -8.71
N ALA A 59 -2.22 5.89 -8.16
CA ALA A 59 -3.68 5.97 -8.25
C ALA A 59 -4.32 6.80 -7.12
N GLU A 60 -3.51 7.55 -6.37
CA GLU A 60 -3.94 8.27 -5.16
C GLU A 60 -3.49 9.73 -5.15
N TYR A 61 -3.14 10.29 -6.32
CA TYR A 61 -2.54 11.61 -6.40
C TYR A 61 -3.40 12.68 -5.68
N ALA A 62 -2.84 13.32 -4.66
CA ALA A 62 -3.61 14.17 -3.76
C ALA A 62 -4.19 15.42 -4.45
N PHE A 63 -3.58 15.83 -5.57
CA PHE A 63 -3.95 17.01 -6.34
C PHE A 63 -4.65 16.66 -7.67
N VAL A 64 -5.33 15.51 -7.71
CA VAL A 64 -5.92 14.99 -8.95
C VAL A 64 -6.96 15.94 -9.55
N LEU A 65 -7.86 16.50 -8.73
CA LEU A 65 -8.95 17.36 -9.21
C LEU A 65 -8.42 18.65 -9.84
N GLU A 66 -7.40 19.26 -9.24
CA GLU A 66 -6.85 20.53 -9.72
C GLU A 66 -5.99 20.33 -10.98
N SER A 67 -5.72 19.08 -11.34
CA SER A 67 -4.96 18.68 -12.53
C SER A 67 -5.84 18.24 -13.70
N LEU A 68 -7.17 18.23 -13.54
CA LEU A 68 -8.09 17.79 -14.60
C LEU A 68 -8.39 18.94 -15.58
N PRO A 69 -8.10 18.79 -16.89
CA PRO A 69 -8.35 19.84 -17.89
C PRO A 69 -9.79 20.34 -17.92
N SER A 70 -10.78 19.44 -17.83
CA SER A 70 -12.20 19.82 -17.80
C SER A 70 -12.54 20.73 -16.60
N LEU A 71 -11.97 20.46 -15.43
CA LEU A 71 -12.19 21.25 -14.22
C LEU A 71 -11.44 22.58 -14.26
N GLN A 72 -10.20 22.58 -14.77
CA GLN A 72 -9.43 23.81 -15.00
C GLN A 72 -10.14 24.74 -15.99
N SER A 73 -10.68 24.20 -17.09
CA SER A 73 -11.44 25.00 -18.06
C SER A 73 -12.70 25.60 -17.47
N LYS A 74 -13.32 24.94 -16.47
CA LYS A 74 -14.60 25.37 -15.89
C LYS A 74 -14.43 26.34 -14.73
N TYR A 75 -13.52 26.03 -13.82
CA TYR A 75 -13.36 26.75 -12.56
C TYR A 75 -12.10 27.61 -12.51
N GLY A 76 -11.16 27.44 -13.46
CA GLY A 76 -9.92 28.19 -13.51
C GLY A 76 -8.87 27.62 -12.57
N ASP A 77 -8.65 28.29 -11.44
CA ASP A 77 -7.57 27.98 -10.51
C ASP A 77 -7.96 26.93 -9.44
N ARG A 78 -6.93 26.51 -8.70
CA ARG A 78 -7.02 25.52 -7.61
C ARG A 78 -8.03 25.89 -6.54
N ASP A 79 -8.06 27.14 -6.10
CA ASP A 79 -8.93 27.57 -5.00
C ASP A 79 -10.40 27.56 -5.44
N SER A 80 -10.65 27.96 -6.68
CA SER A 80 -11.97 27.90 -7.30
C SER A 80 -12.45 26.47 -7.53
N ILE A 81 -11.57 25.56 -7.99
CA ILE A 81 -11.87 24.12 -8.12
C ILE A 81 -12.21 23.52 -6.75
N ASN A 82 -11.36 23.73 -5.75
CA ASN A 82 -11.55 23.16 -4.41
C ASN A 82 -12.77 23.75 -3.71
N GLY A 83 -13.03 25.05 -3.86
CA GLY A 83 -14.23 25.69 -3.33
C GLY A 83 -15.51 25.16 -3.96
N ALA A 84 -15.52 24.98 -5.29
CA ALA A 84 -16.68 24.42 -5.99
C ALA A 84 -16.91 22.94 -5.67
N LEU A 85 -15.85 22.16 -5.45
CA LEU A 85 -15.90 20.71 -5.24
C LEU A 85 -15.73 20.29 -3.77
N ASP A 86 -15.92 21.19 -2.81
CA ASP A 86 -15.74 20.90 -1.38
C ASP A 86 -16.58 19.70 -0.92
N GLU A 87 -17.83 19.58 -1.40
CA GLU A 87 -18.70 18.43 -1.11
C GLU A 87 -18.13 17.10 -1.64
N ALA A 88 -17.50 17.11 -2.82
CA ALA A 88 -16.86 15.91 -3.37
C ALA A 88 -15.59 15.53 -2.59
N ILE A 89 -14.79 16.53 -2.20
CA ILE A 89 -13.61 16.34 -1.34
C ILE A 89 -14.02 15.81 0.04
N TYR A 90 -15.12 16.32 0.60
CA TYR A 90 -15.70 15.83 1.84
C TYR A 90 -16.19 14.39 1.70
N ALA A 91 -16.89 14.06 0.60
CA ALA A 91 -17.35 12.70 0.32
C ALA A 91 -16.18 11.71 0.25
N PHE A 92 -15.10 12.06 -0.43
CA PHE A 92 -13.86 11.29 -0.46
C PHE A 92 -13.30 11.05 0.94
N ARG A 93 -13.09 12.13 1.72
CA ARG A 93 -12.49 12.07 3.06
C ARG A 93 -13.34 11.26 4.04
N SER A 94 -14.66 11.45 3.99
CA SER A 94 -15.63 10.75 4.82
C SER A 94 -15.64 9.25 4.51
N SER A 95 -15.73 8.90 3.22
CA SER A 95 -15.69 7.51 2.77
C SER A 95 -14.36 6.83 3.11
N ARG A 96 -13.23 7.50 2.85
CA ARG A 96 -11.91 6.98 3.23
C ARG A 96 -11.79 6.72 4.73
N LYS A 97 -12.27 7.62 5.58
CA LYS A 97 -12.28 7.43 7.04
C LYS A 97 -13.14 6.23 7.47
N LYS A 98 -14.24 5.97 6.77
CA LYS A 98 -15.15 4.85 7.07
C LYS A 98 -14.56 3.49 6.68
N HIS A 99 -13.80 3.42 5.58
CA HIS A 99 -13.32 2.17 5.01
C HIS A 99 -11.84 1.86 5.36
N LEU A 100 -11.02 2.88 5.68
CA LEU A 100 -9.63 2.66 6.13
C LEU A 100 -9.61 1.98 7.50
N LYS A 101 -9.44 0.65 7.50
CA LYS A 101 -9.45 -0.20 8.69
C LYS A 101 -8.46 -1.34 8.54
N LEU A 102 -7.86 -1.75 9.66
CA LEU A 102 -7.06 -2.97 9.72
C LEU A 102 -7.95 -4.19 9.50
N TYR A 103 -7.37 -5.25 8.92
CA TYR A 103 -8.02 -6.55 8.95
C TYR A 103 -8.24 -7.03 10.39
N PRO A 104 -9.24 -7.89 10.63
CA PRO A 104 -9.42 -8.53 11.92
C PRO A 104 -8.11 -9.14 12.44
N SER A 105 -7.91 -9.06 13.76
CA SER A 105 -6.75 -9.59 14.49
C SER A 105 -5.39 -8.90 14.26
N VAL A 106 -5.22 -8.07 13.23
CA VAL A 106 -3.92 -7.43 12.91
C VAL A 106 -3.38 -6.63 14.11
N GLN A 107 -4.18 -5.70 14.65
CA GLN A 107 -3.73 -4.86 15.76
C GLN A 107 -3.34 -5.67 17.00
N ALA A 108 -4.16 -6.66 17.39
CA ALA A 108 -3.90 -7.49 18.57
C ALA A 108 -2.65 -8.36 18.40
N THR A 109 -2.43 -8.86 17.19
CA THR A 109 -1.26 -9.67 16.84
C THR A 109 0.01 -8.82 16.85
N LEU A 110 -0.02 -7.63 16.23
CA LEU A 110 1.11 -6.69 16.28
C LEU A 110 1.46 -6.31 17.71
N SER A 111 0.46 -6.04 18.56
CA SER A 111 0.69 -5.80 20.00
C SER A 111 1.40 -6.97 20.68
N THR A 112 0.92 -8.20 20.44
CA THR A 112 1.52 -9.41 21.00
C THR A 112 2.97 -9.60 20.54
N LEU A 113 3.25 -9.32 19.26
CA LEU A 113 4.61 -9.41 18.71
C LEU A 113 5.53 -8.36 19.35
N LYS A 114 5.05 -7.13 19.55
CA LYS A 114 5.81 -6.08 20.24
C LYS A 114 6.07 -6.39 21.71
N GLU A 115 5.09 -6.93 22.42
CA GLU A 115 5.28 -7.40 23.81
C GLU A 115 6.33 -8.52 23.91
N LYS A 116 6.46 -9.35 22.88
CA LYS A 116 7.52 -10.37 22.77
C LYS A 116 8.88 -9.80 22.36
N GLY A 117 8.97 -8.51 22.04
CA GLY A 117 10.19 -7.86 21.57
C GLY A 117 10.58 -8.24 20.15
N VAL A 118 9.63 -8.67 19.31
CA VAL A 118 9.85 -8.95 17.89
C VAL A 118 10.11 -7.64 17.16
N LEU A 119 11.08 -7.64 16.24
CA LEU A 119 11.30 -6.52 15.33
C LEU A 119 10.28 -6.58 14.18
N ILE A 120 9.56 -5.49 13.94
CA ILE A 120 8.52 -5.42 12.90
C ILE A 120 8.96 -4.43 11.81
N VAL A 121 9.16 -4.97 10.61
CA VAL A 121 9.56 -4.22 9.41
C VAL A 121 8.40 -4.21 8.43
N ALA A 122 8.01 -3.04 7.95
CA ALA A 122 7.06 -2.90 6.85
C ALA A 122 7.81 -2.64 5.53
N TYR A 123 7.45 -3.36 4.47
CA TYR A 123 7.96 -3.12 3.13
C TYR A 123 6.81 -3.02 2.11
N THR A 124 6.69 -1.85 1.49
CA THR A 124 5.68 -1.56 0.45
C THR A 124 6.30 -0.86 -0.76
N GLU A 125 5.65 -1.01 -1.91
CA GLU A 125 5.98 -0.29 -3.15
C GLU A 125 5.25 1.06 -3.24
N SER A 126 4.27 1.28 -2.35
CA SER A 126 3.49 2.52 -2.23
C SER A 126 4.36 3.72 -1.87
N LYS A 127 3.93 4.92 -2.29
CA LYS A 127 4.64 6.18 -2.01
C LYS A 127 4.58 6.55 -0.54
N SER A 128 5.69 7.08 -0.03
CA SER A 128 5.91 7.31 1.40
C SER A 128 4.85 8.19 2.07
N TYR A 129 4.32 9.24 1.43
CA TYR A 129 3.27 10.08 2.01
C TYR A 129 1.99 9.29 2.33
N TYR A 130 1.47 8.53 1.36
CA TYR A 130 0.23 7.76 1.56
C TYR A 130 0.44 6.65 2.57
N THR A 131 1.59 6.00 2.52
CA THR A 131 1.98 4.98 3.48
C THR A 131 2.01 5.54 4.90
N SER A 132 2.73 6.64 5.13
CA SER A 132 2.84 7.29 6.43
C SER A 132 1.48 7.83 6.92
N PHE A 133 0.62 8.32 6.01
CA PHE A 133 -0.75 8.69 6.34
C PHE A 133 -1.54 7.51 6.91
N ARG A 134 -1.52 6.36 6.23
CA ARG A 134 -2.24 5.16 6.69
C ARG A 134 -1.67 4.65 8.01
N LEU A 135 -0.35 4.59 8.14
CA LEU A 135 0.30 4.19 9.40
C LEU A 135 -0.17 5.06 10.58
N LYS A 136 -0.18 6.38 10.41
CA LYS A 136 -0.65 7.30 11.46
C LYS A 136 -2.13 7.13 11.77
N LYS A 137 -2.97 6.99 10.75
CA LYS A 137 -4.44 6.86 10.90
C LYS A 137 -4.86 5.54 11.54
N LEU A 138 -4.13 4.47 11.26
CA LEU A 138 -4.41 3.12 11.77
C LEU A 138 -3.68 2.82 13.08
N GLY A 139 -2.87 3.76 13.60
CA GLY A 139 -2.10 3.56 14.83
C GLY A 139 -0.92 2.59 14.68
N LEU A 140 -0.49 2.30 13.44
CA LEU A 140 0.60 1.37 13.15
C LEU A 140 1.99 1.94 13.50
N ASP A 141 2.13 3.27 13.62
CA ASP A 141 3.33 3.95 14.14
C ASP A 141 3.79 3.35 15.48
N ALA A 142 2.86 2.88 16.31
CA ALA A 142 3.17 2.27 17.61
C ALA A 142 3.75 0.84 17.52
N TYR A 143 3.68 0.19 16.37
CA TYR A 143 4.08 -1.20 16.20
C TYR A 143 5.21 -1.40 15.19
N ILE A 144 5.24 -0.63 14.10
CA ILE A 144 6.25 -0.79 13.05
C ILE A 144 7.54 -0.09 13.49
N ASP A 145 8.64 -0.83 13.54
CA ASP A 145 9.97 -0.30 13.87
C ASP A 145 10.60 0.37 12.65
N PHE A 146 10.52 -0.28 11.49
CA PHE A 146 11.12 0.19 10.25
C PHE A 146 10.11 0.16 9.10
N LEU A 147 10.05 1.24 8.33
CA LEU A 147 9.26 1.32 7.10
C LEU A 147 10.18 1.51 5.90
N PHE A 148 10.11 0.60 4.93
CA PHE A 148 10.70 0.72 3.60
C PHE A 148 9.59 0.99 2.58
N SER A 149 9.66 2.13 1.89
CA SER A 149 8.66 2.55 0.91
C SER A 149 9.28 3.29 -0.27
N SER A 150 8.54 3.44 -1.37
CA SER A 150 8.98 4.30 -2.48
C SER A 150 9.01 5.76 -2.04
N GLU A 151 10.03 6.51 -2.47
CA GLU A 151 10.04 7.96 -2.31
C GLU A 151 8.84 8.61 -3.03
N ASP A 152 8.31 9.68 -2.44
CA ASP A 152 7.19 10.42 -2.99
C ASP A 152 7.60 11.35 -4.14
N HIS A 153 6.62 11.88 -4.84
CA HIS A 153 6.82 12.88 -5.87
C HIS A 153 7.23 14.22 -5.28
N SER A 154 7.94 15.02 -6.07
CA SER A 154 8.08 16.44 -5.78
C SER A 154 6.69 17.08 -5.75
N LEU A 155 6.39 17.79 -4.68
CA LEU A 155 5.15 18.56 -4.56
C LEU A 155 5.17 19.72 -5.58
N PRO A 156 4.00 20.19 -6.06
CA PRO A 156 3.93 21.44 -6.78
C PRO A 156 4.57 22.56 -5.96
N GLU A 157 5.33 23.45 -6.60
CA GLU A 157 6.11 24.52 -5.93
C GLU A 157 5.28 25.38 -4.97
N GLU A 158 3.98 25.53 -5.27
CA GLU A 158 3.01 26.31 -4.50
C GLU A 158 2.54 25.65 -3.20
N VAL A 159 2.79 24.34 -3.01
CA VAL A 159 2.40 23.59 -1.79
C VAL A 159 3.61 23.37 -0.89
N GLY A 160 4.22 24.48 -0.48
CA GLY A 160 5.32 24.49 0.47
C GLY A 160 4.83 24.36 1.91
N LYS A 161 5.29 23.30 2.60
CA LYS A 161 5.29 23.12 4.07
C LYS A 161 3.92 22.81 4.71
N GLY A 162 3.56 21.53 4.69
CA GLY A 162 2.44 20.98 5.50
C GLY A 162 2.16 19.48 5.32
N THR A 163 2.93 18.82 4.46
CA THR A 163 2.66 17.47 3.95
C THR A 163 3.57 16.39 4.53
N VAL A 164 4.53 16.73 5.40
CA VAL A 164 5.37 15.72 6.05
C VAL A 164 4.58 15.09 7.19
N ILE A 165 4.36 13.78 7.10
CA ILE A 165 3.72 13.01 8.15
C ILE A 165 4.80 12.47 9.07
N ASP A 166 4.83 12.99 10.29
CA ASP A 166 5.78 12.59 11.31
C ASP A 166 5.35 11.27 11.97
N LEU A 167 6.16 10.24 11.75
CA LEU A 167 6.08 8.95 12.44
C LEU A 167 7.11 8.98 13.56
N SER A 168 6.63 9.09 14.80
CA SER A 168 7.49 9.35 15.96
C SER A 168 8.21 8.10 16.46
N GLN A 169 7.72 6.92 16.08
CA GLN A 169 8.24 5.63 16.54
C GLN A 169 8.78 4.79 15.38
N THR A 170 8.17 4.90 14.19
CA THR A 170 8.66 4.21 12.99
C THR A 170 9.79 4.95 12.31
N GLN A 171 10.94 4.30 12.14
CA GLN A 171 12.05 4.80 11.33
C GLN A 171 11.80 4.53 9.83
N GLN A 172 11.89 5.58 9.00
CA GLN A 172 11.59 5.51 7.57
C GLN A 172 12.85 5.40 6.72
N TYR A 173 12.78 4.55 5.69
CA TYR A 173 13.77 4.36 4.65
C TYR A 173 13.10 4.32 3.27
N PHE A 174 13.83 4.78 2.24
CA PHE A 174 13.35 4.73 0.87
C PHE A 174 14.03 3.59 0.10
N THR A 175 13.24 2.85 -0.66
CA THR A 175 13.76 1.85 -1.59
C THR A 175 14.37 2.52 -2.82
N PRO A 176 15.34 1.88 -3.50
CA PRO A 176 15.90 2.44 -4.72
C PRO A 176 14.84 2.65 -5.80
N LYS A 177 14.97 3.73 -6.57
CA LYS A 177 13.99 4.10 -7.58
C LYS A 177 13.85 2.99 -8.64
N GLY A 178 12.61 2.53 -8.85
CA GLY A 178 12.28 1.53 -9.87
C GLY A 178 12.44 0.07 -9.40
N GLU A 179 12.96 -0.15 -8.19
CA GLU A 179 13.02 -1.48 -7.60
C GLU A 179 11.65 -1.87 -7.03
N ILE A 180 11.18 -3.04 -7.47
CA ILE A 180 9.87 -3.58 -7.15
C ILE A 180 10.00 -5.06 -6.78
N LYS A 181 9.03 -5.57 -6.02
CA LYS A 181 8.82 -7.00 -5.82
C LYS A 181 8.57 -7.65 -7.20
N PRO A 182 9.08 -8.87 -7.47
CA PRO A 182 9.69 -9.81 -6.51
C PRO A 182 11.24 -9.75 -6.41
N ASN A 183 11.89 -8.58 -6.31
CA ASN A 183 13.36 -8.53 -6.20
C ASN A 183 13.91 -9.10 -4.85
N PRO A 184 14.55 -10.28 -4.82
CA PRO A 184 15.06 -10.87 -3.57
C PRO A 184 16.26 -10.11 -3.00
N LYS A 185 17.05 -9.44 -3.85
CA LYS A 185 18.21 -8.67 -3.39
C LYS A 185 17.79 -7.50 -2.52
N LEU A 186 16.72 -6.80 -2.89
CA LEU A 186 16.19 -5.71 -2.09
C LEU A 186 15.71 -6.20 -0.71
N LEU A 187 15.07 -7.36 -0.64
CA LEU A 187 14.69 -7.95 0.65
C LEU A 187 15.91 -8.30 1.51
N LEU A 188 16.98 -8.84 0.91
CA LEU A 188 18.24 -9.11 1.61
C LEU A 188 18.91 -7.81 2.11
N ASP A 189 18.92 -6.76 1.30
CA ASP A 189 19.45 -5.44 1.68
C ASP A 189 18.64 -4.85 2.87
N ILE A 190 17.31 -5.04 2.89
CA ILE A 190 16.44 -4.65 4.02
C ILE A 190 16.82 -5.42 5.29
N ILE A 191 17.00 -6.74 5.19
CA ILE A 191 17.37 -7.61 6.31
C ILE A 191 18.74 -7.21 6.88
N GLU A 192 19.72 -6.97 6.03
CA GLU A 192 21.04 -6.49 6.44
C GLU A 192 20.93 -5.12 7.12
N ARG A 193 20.17 -4.19 6.54
CA ARG A 193 20.00 -2.82 7.06
C ARG A 193 19.44 -2.78 8.48
N VAL A 194 18.58 -3.72 8.84
CA VAL A 194 17.97 -3.80 10.18
C VAL A 194 18.74 -4.72 11.14
N GLY A 195 19.92 -5.21 10.74
CA GLY A 195 20.78 -6.05 11.57
C GLY A 195 20.22 -7.46 11.84
N ALA A 196 19.40 -7.98 10.91
CA ALA A 196 18.74 -9.27 11.05
C ALA A 196 19.44 -10.39 10.27
N LYS A 197 19.09 -11.65 10.59
CA LYS A 197 19.47 -12.84 9.82
C LYS A 197 18.26 -13.38 9.07
N VAL A 198 18.49 -13.86 7.85
CA VAL A 198 17.46 -14.49 7.01
C VAL A 198 16.69 -15.58 7.77
N ASP A 199 17.40 -16.45 8.49
CA ASP A 199 16.79 -17.56 9.25
C ASP A 199 15.85 -17.08 10.38
N ASP A 200 16.07 -15.89 10.93
CA ASP A 200 15.25 -15.30 12.00
C ASP A 200 14.03 -14.53 11.45
N CYS A 201 13.96 -14.32 10.13
CA CYS A 201 12.92 -13.56 9.45
C CYS A 201 11.76 -14.44 8.98
N VAL A 202 10.56 -13.87 9.04
CA VAL A 202 9.38 -14.32 8.31
C VAL A 202 8.83 -13.14 7.51
N TYR A 203 8.47 -13.39 6.25
CA TYR A 203 7.82 -12.41 5.37
C TYR A 203 6.34 -12.77 5.18
N ILE A 204 5.43 -11.83 5.36
CA ILE A 204 4.00 -12.00 5.07
C ILE A 204 3.51 -10.97 4.04
N GLY A 205 2.73 -11.43 3.06
CA GLY A 205 2.09 -10.57 2.06
C GLY A 205 0.97 -11.28 1.30
N ASP A 206 0.16 -10.52 0.57
CA ASP A 206 -1.05 -10.99 -0.14
C ASP A 206 -0.79 -11.38 -1.61
N SER A 207 0.43 -11.23 -2.13
CA SER A 207 0.74 -11.54 -3.52
C SER A 207 1.69 -12.73 -3.68
N GLU A 208 1.19 -13.83 -4.29
CA GLU A 208 2.02 -15.03 -4.54
C GLU A 208 3.22 -14.73 -5.46
N MET A 209 3.00 -14.01 -6.57
CA MET A 209 4.04 -13.71 -7.57
C MET A 209 4.95 -12.54 -7.18
N LYS A 210 4.65 -11.83 -6.10
CA LYS A 210 5.44 -10.69 -5.62
C LYS A 210 6.06 -10.98 -4.26
N ASP A 211 5.23 -11.02 -3.22
CA ASP A 211 5.67 -11.18 -1.84
C ASP A 211 6.26 -12.56 -1.58
N ILE A 212 5.53 -13.60 -1.96
CA ILE A 212 5.90 -14.98 -1.66
C ILE A 212 7.10 -15.40 -2.50
N GLU A 213 7.05 -15.14 -3.81
CA GLU A 213 8.18 -15.42 -4.69
C GLU A 213 9.46 -14.68 -4.26
N MET A 214 9.38 -13.41 -3.89
CA MET A 214 10.54 -12.66 -3.39
C MET A 214 11.14 -13.27 -2.14
N ALA A 215 10.29 -13.60 -1.16
CA ALA A 215 10.73 -14.19 0.10
C ALA A 215 11.40 -15.55 -0.13
N GLN A 216 10.81 -16.40 -0.98
CA GLN A 216 11.38 -17.70 -1.33
C GLN A 216 12.72 -17.57 -2.05
N GLN A 217 12.84 -16.66 -3.03
CA GLN A 217 14.10 -16.41 -3.73
C GLN A 217 15.19 -15.84 -2.80
N ALA A 218 14.81 -15.10 -1.75
CA ALA A 218 15.73 -14.61 -0.72
C ALA A 218 16.04 -15.65 0.37
N GLY A 219 15.42 -16.83 0.34
CA GLY A 219 15.55 -17.86 1.39
C GLY A 219 14.85 -17.50 2.71
N VAL A 220 13.98 -16.48 2.71
CA VAL A 220 13.19 -16.05 3.87
C VAL A 220 11.94 -16.93 3.97
N THR A 221 11.54 -17.28 5.20
CA THR A 221 10.28 -18.02 5.40
C THR A 221 9.10 -17.15 4.97
N ASP A 222 8.34 -17.59 3.96
CA ASP A 222 7.20 -16.89 3.42
C ASP A 222 5.87 -17.33 4.06
N VAL A 223 4.92 -16.38 4.15
CA VAL A 223 3.55 -16.60 4.61
C VAL A 223 2.60 -15.87 3.68
N PHE A 224 1.73 -16.61 3.02
CA PHE A 224 0.70 -16.05 2.15
C PHE A 224 -0.53 -15.60 2.95
N ALA A 225 -0.81 -14.30 2.90
CA ALA A 225 -1.99 -13.67 3.49
C ALA A 225 -3.21 -13.84 2.59
N LYS A 226 -3.76 -15.06 2.53
CA LYS A 226 -4.87 -15.41 1.62
C LYS A 226 -6.12 -14.57 1.83
N TYR A 227 -6.33 -14.04 3.04
CA TYR A 227 -7.45 -13.15 3.33
C TYR A 227 -7.39 -11.81 2.58
N GLY A 228 -6.21 -11.41 2.10
CA GLY A 228 -6.00 -10.19 1.32
C GLY A 228 -6.52 -10.26 -0.12
N THR A 229 -6.78 -11.46 -0.63
CA THR A 229 -7.03 -11.66 -2.08
C THR A 229 -8.50 -11.67 -2.48
N SER A 230 -9.43 -11.64 -1.52
CA SER A 230 -10.88 -11.84 -1.78
C SER A 230 -11.54 -10.73 -2.61
N HIS A 231 -10.84 -9.61 -2.80
CA HIS A 231 -11.43 -8.37 -3.30
C HIS A 231 -11.63 -8.38 -4.81
N PHE A 232 -10.76 -9.09 -5.54
CA PHE A 232 -10.85 -9.19 -6.99
C PHE A 232 -12.00 -10.10 -7.46
N ASP A 233 -12.39 -11.08 -6.64
CA ASP A 233 -13.46 -12.01 -6.98
C ASP A 233 -14.85 -11.43 -6.71
N THR A 234 -14.95 -10.47 -5.78
CA THR A 234 -16.24 -10.01 -5.23
C THR A 234 -16.62 -8.59 -5.64
N ASN A 235 -15.68 -7.78 -6.13
CA ASN A 235 -15.91 -6.37 -6.46
C ASN A 235 -15.47 -6.02 -7.90
N LYS A 236 -16.24 -6.50 -8.89
CA LYS A 236 -16.01 -6.24 -10.31
C LYS A 236 -16.04 -4.75 -10.66
N ASP A 237 -16.97 -4.00 -10.09
CA ASP A 237 -17.11 -2.56 -10.36
C ASP A 237 -15.89 -1.79 -9.88
N GLY A 238 -15.33 -2.15 -8.74
CA GLY A 238 -14.07 -1.57 -8.25
C GLY A 238 -12.88 -1.89 -9.14
N TYR A 239 -12.83 -3.10 -9.70
CA TYR A 239 -11.77 -3.48 -10.62
C TYR A 239 -11.85 -2.70 -11.93
N GLU A 240 -13.05 -2.54 -12.49
CA GLU A 240 -13.26 -1.72 -13.68
C GLU A 240 -12.96 -0.25 -13.43
N LEU A 241 -13.34 0.30 -12.27
CA LEU A 241 -12.96 1.67 -11.91
C LEU A 241 -11.43 1.80 -11.80
N LEU A 242 -10.76 0.88 -11.12
CA LEU A 242 -9.29 0.91 -11.00
C LEU A 242 -8.62 0.84 -12.37
N ARG A 243 -9.11 -0.01 -13.29
CA ARG A 243 -8.61 -0.06 -14.67
C ARG A 243 -8.86 1.24 -15.44
N ALA A 244 -10.00 1.88 -15.22
CA ALA A 244 -10.34 3.14 -15.88
C ALA A 244 -9.41 4.29 -15.46
N VAL A 245 -8.87 4.26 -14.23
CA VAL A 245 -8.02 5.33 -13.69
C VAL A 245 -6.62 4.89 -13.27
N THR A 246 -6.15 3.71 -13.65
CA THR A 246 -4.85 3.19 -13.19
C THR A 246 -3.69 4.07 -13.65
N HIS A 247 -2.66 4.15 -12.80
CA HIS A 247 -1.39 4.75 -13.18
C HIS A 247 -0.51 3.84 -14.05
N TRP A 248 -0.91 2.58 -14.24
CA TRP A 248 -0.11 1.62 -15.01
C TRP A 248 -0.04 2.06 -16.48
N THR A 249 1.19 2.18 -16.96
CA THR A 249 1.50 2.34 -18.37
C THR A 249 1.48 0.98 -19.07
N ASP A 250 1.50 0.98 -20.40
CA ASP A 250 1.64 -0.27 -21.17
C ASP A 250 2.94 -1.01 -20.80
N GLU A 251 3.99 -0.28 -20.41
CA GLU A 251 5.25 -0.86 -19.92
C GLU A 251 5.09 -1.54 -18.56
N ASP A 252 4.28 -0.98 -17.65
CA ASP A 252 3.98 -1.58 -16.35
C ASP A 252 3.13 -2.83 -16.51
N VAL A 253 2.11 -2.78 -17.37
CA VAL A 253 1.28 -3.94 -17.70
C VAL A 253 2.13 -5.06 -18.29
N GLU A 254 3.03 -4.74 -19.22
CA GLU A 254 3.94 -5.71 -19.82
C GLU A 254 4.94 -6.27 -18.80
N ARG A 255 5.40 -5.46 -17.84
CA ARG A 255 6.25 -5.93 -16.74
C ARG A 255 5.52 -6.90 -15.83
N GLU A 256 4.29 -6.59 -15.43
CA GLU A 256 3.44 -7.48 -14.62
C GLU A 256 3.14 -8.79 -15.36
N ARG A 257 2.89 -8.72 -16.68
CA ARG A 257 2.75 -9.91 -17.52
C ARG A 257 4.01 -10.78 -17.47
N LYS A 258 5.20 -10.18 -17.61
CA LYS A 258 6.48 -10.90 -17.53
C LYS A 258 6.71 -11.53 -16.16
N ILE A 259 6.40 -10.81 -15.07
CA ILE A 259 6.50 -11.34 -13.70
C ILE A 259 5.61 -12.58 -13.58
N LYS A 260 4.35 -12.49 -14.02
CA LYS A 260 3.42 -13.61 -14.02
C LYS A 260 3.88 -14.80 -14.85
N GLU A 261 4.55 -14.56 -15.97
CA GLU A 261 5.10 -15.62 -16.84
C GLU A 261 6.39 -16.25 -16.30
N SER A 262 7.19 -15.47 -15.56
CA SER A 262 8.41 -15.95 -14.89
C SER A 262 8.15 -16.58 -13.53
N TYR A 263 6.93 -16.46 -12.99
CA TYR A 263 6.57 -16.98 -11.69
C TYR A 263 6.84 -18.49 -11.63
N HIS A 264 7.66 -18.91 -10.67
CA HIS A 264 8.09 -20.31 -10.56
C HIS A 264 6.99 -21.26 -10.08
N HIS A 265 5.80 -20.76 -9.74
CA HIS A 265 4.66 -21.53 -9.22
C HIS A 265 5.03 -22.40 -8.00
N ILE A 266 6.00 -21.95 -7.21
CA ILE A 266 6.36 -22.58 -5.95
C ILE A 266 5.25 -22.26 -4.93
N PRO A 267 4.60 -23.27 -4.33
CA PRO A 267 3.56 -23.03 -3.33
C PRO A 267 4.12 -22.27 -2.12
N PRO A 268 3.32 -21.41 -1.46
CA PRO A 268 3.73 -20.79 -0.22
C PRO A 268 4.13 -21.82 0.85
N SER A 269 5.18 -21.54 1.61
CA SER A 269 5.60 -22.35 2.76
C SER A 269 4.49 -22.41 3.83
N HIS A 270 3.79 -21.30 4.00
CA HIS A 270 2.64 -21.17 4.88
C HIS A 270 1.55 -20.33 4.22
N THR A 271 0.30 -20.60 4.58
CA THR A 271 -0.86 -19.79 4.15
C THR A 271 -1.74 -19.55 5.36
N VAL A 272 -2.20 -18.31 5.53
CA VAL A 272 -3.06 -17.91 6.65
C VAL A 272 -4.36 -17.28 6.16
N ASN A 273 -5.46 -17.54 6.86
CA ASN A 273 -6.76 -16.90 6.59
C ASN A 273 -7.03 -15.73 7.55
N GLU A 274 -6.21 -15.58 8.59
CA GLU A 274 -6.21 -14.41 9.47
C GLU A 274 -4.77 -14.13 9.94
N PHE A 275 -4.44 -12.85 10.15
CA PHE A 275 -3.08 -12.44 10.54
C PHE A 275 -2.62 -13.07 11.88
N SER A 276 -3.55 -13.32 12.81
CA SER A 276 -3.23 -13.96 14.10
C SER A 276 -2.73 -15.40 14.01
N GLU A 277 -2.98 -16.10 12.90
CA GLU A 277 -2.50 -17.47 12.69
C GLU A 277 -0.97 -17.55 12.70
N LEU A 278 -0.26 -16.44 12.46
CA LEU A 278 1.20 -16.33 12.63
C LEU A 278 1.68 -16.82 14.00
N LEU A 279 0.93 -16.50 15.07
CA LEU A 279 1.25 -16.92 16.45
C LEU A 279 1.10 -18.44 16.64
N GLY A 280 0.27 -19.07 15.81
CA GLY A 280 0.07 -20.52 15.72
C GLY A 280 1.20 -21.23 14.97
N ILE A 281 1.83 -20.56 14.00
CA ILE A 281 2.84 -21.16 13.11
C ILE A 281 4.25 -21.03 13.70
N PHE A 282 4.60 -19.88 14.27
CA PHE A 282 5.97 -19.56 14.71
C PHE A 282 6.11 -19.45 16.23
N ASP A 283 7.32 -19.75 16.72
CA ASP A 283 7.74 -19.42 18.09
C ASP A 283 8.49 -18.09 18.07
N PHE A 284 7.74 -17.00 18.27
CA PHE A 284 8.30 -15.64 18.26
C PHE A 284 9.07 -15.33 19.55
N LYS A 285 10.31 -14.85 19.38
CA LYS A 285 11.24 -14.45 20.45
C LYS A 285 11.67 -12.99 20.27
N SER A 286 12.23 -12.40 21.34
CA SER A 286 12.80 -11.06 21.28
C SER A 286 13.97 -10.98 20.30
N PHE A 287 13.97 -9.95 19.46
CA PHE A 287 15.04 -9.61 18.55
C PHE A 287 16.28 -9.17 19.31
N LYS A 288 17.44 -9.62 18.80
CA LYS A 288 18.76 -9.17 19.23
C LYS A 288 19.54 -8.88 17.96
N GLU A 289 19.95 -7.63 17.82
CA GLU A 289 20.82 -7.20 16.73
C GLU A 289 22.11 -8.05 16.73
N VAL A 290 22.57 -8.39 15.54
CA VAL A 290 23.71 -9.30 15.30
C VAL A 290 24.96 -8.49 15.02
#